data_AF-A0A3M9YPI0-F1
#
_entry.id   AF-A0A3M9YPI0-F1
#
_cell.length_a   1.000
_cell.length_b   1.000
_cell.length_c   1.000
_cell.angle_alpha   90.00
_cell.angle_beta   90.00
_cell.angle_gamma   90.00
#
_symmetry.space_group_name_H-M   'P 1'
#
loop_
_entity.id
_entity.type
_entity.pdbx_description
1 polymer ?
#
loop_
_entity_poly.entity_id
_entity_poly.type
_entity_poly.pdbx_seq_one_letter_code
_entity_poly.pdbx_strand_id
1 'polypeptide(L)'
;MIDIVVKQSDGRTVLGFSQVRGVVFRNPKVPCIRHVGIYEQGADRRANYVWSIRLDRDAQCVGLAAVEVGVVPMGWREVHPLKVMPGKTYFAEVHGIGWGETSVTF
;
A
#
# COMPACT_ATOMS: atom_id res chain seq x y z
N MET A 1 -0.13 5.95 12.54
CA MET A 1 0.50 4.76 11.91
C MET A 1 -0.55 4.10 11.04
N ILE A 2 -0.16 3.57 9.88
CA ILE A 2 -1.05 2.78 9.02
C ILE A 2 -0.64 1.31 9.21
N ASP A 3 -1.57 0.46 9.62
CA ASP A 3 -1.36 -0.99 9.65
C ASP A 3 -1.69 -1.57 8.28
N ILE A 4 -0.85 -2.49 7.84
CA ILE A 4 -1.03 -3.21 6.58
C ILE A 4 -1.27 -4.68 6.91
N VAL A 5 -2.38 -5.23 6.43
CA VAL A 5 -2.73 -6.64 6.53
C VAL A 5 -2.63 -7.26 5.16
N VAL A 6 -1.85 -8.33 5.02
CA VAL A 6 -1.72 -9.08 3.76
C VAL A 6 -2.71 -10.25 3.79
N LYS A 7 -3.50 -10.40 2.73
CA LYS A 7 -4.42 -11.52 2.54
C LYS A 7 -4.19 -12.17 1.17
N GLN A 8 -4.31 -13.48 1.12
CA GLN A 8 -4.36 -14.23 -0.13
C GLN A 8 -5.82 -14.65 -0.39
N SER A 9 -6.36 -14.29 -1.54
CA SER A 9 -7.73 -14.65 -1.97
C SER A 9 -7.70 -15.00 -3.45
N ASP A 10 -8.17 -16.20 -3.81
CA ASP A 10 -8.26 -16.66 -5.21
C ASP A 10 -6.94 -16.53 -6.01
N GLY A 11 -5.81 -16.82 -5.36
CA GLY A 11 -4.47 -16.69 -5.95
C GLY A 11 -3.98 -15.25 -6.10
N ARG A 12 -4.66 -14.29 -5.46
CA ARG A 12 -4.34 -12.87 -5.51
C ARG A 12 -3.94 -12.34 -4.14
N THR A 13 -2.91 -11.51 -4.13
CA THR A 13 -2.47 -10.77 -2.95
C THR A 13 -3.29 -9.50 -2.79
N VAL A 14 -3.92 -9.35 -1.63
CA VAL A 14 -4.68 -8.15 -1.24
C VAL A 14 -4.00 -7.50 -0.03
N LEU A 15 -3.72 -6.20 -0.14
CA LEU A 15 -3.22 -5.37 0.93
C LEU A 15 -4.39 -4.61 1.55
N GLY A 16 -4.75 -4.94 2.78
CA GLY A 16 -5.74 -4.23 3.59
C GLY A 16 -5.07 -3.17 4.47
N PHE A 17 -5.76 -2.05 4.68
CA PHE A 17 -5.20 -0.88 5.35
C PHE A 17 -6.09 -0.42 6.50
N SER A 18 -5.47 -0.17 7.66
CA SER A 18 -6.13 0.38 8.84
C SER A 18 -5.29 1.51 9.43
N GLN A 19 -5.91 2.49 10.09
CA GLN A 19 -5.19 3.52 10.83
C GLN A 19 -5.43 3.36 12.33
N VAL A 20 -4.37 3.12 13.10
CA VAL A 20 -4.41 3.21 14.56
C VAL A 20 -4.33 4.68 14.95
N ARG A 21 -5.35 5.19 15.66
CA ARG A 21 -5.36 6.58 16.14
C ARG A 21 -4.80 6.72 17.55
N GLY A 22 -3.94 7.72 17.72
CA GLY A 22 -3.91 8.53 18.94
C GLY A 22 -5.06 9.55 18.92
N VAL A 23 -5.90 9.49 19.96
CA VAL A 23 -6.87 10.45 20.57
C VAL A 23 -7.76 11.40 19.72
N VAL A 24 -7.41 11.91 18.53
CA VAL A 24 -8.04 13.17 18.03
C VAL A 24 -9.17 13.02 16.98
N PHE A 25 -9.56 11.83 16.50
CA PHE A 25 -10.80 11.78 15.71
C PHE A 25 -11.70 10.56 15.88
N ARG A 26 -13.02 10.84 15.86
CA ARG A 26 -14.12 10.00 16.35
C ARG A 26 -14.69 8.96 15.38
N ASN A 27 -14.16 8.85 14.15
CA ASN A 27 -14.63 7.83 13.21
C ASN A 27 -13.47 6.94 12.73
N PRO A 28 -13.43 5.65 13.11
CA PRO A 28 -12.61 4.66 12.42
C PRO A 28 -13.32 4.36 11.09
N LYS A 29 -12.64 4.49 9.95
CA LYS A 29 -12.93 3.65 8.76
C LYS A 29 -12.22 4.04 7.46
N VAL A 30 -11.47 5.14 7.39
CA VAL A 30 -10.82 5.50 6.12
C VAL A 30 -9.37 5.91 6.35
N PRO A 31 -8.38 5.08 5.96
CA PRO A 31 -7.00 5.51 5.93
C PRO A 31 -6.82 6.55 4.82
N CYS A 32 -6.10 7.62 5.11
CA CYS A 32 -5.88 8.71 4.15
C CYS A 32 -4.64 8.40 3.32
N ILE A 33 -4.75 7.51 2.34
CA ILE A 33 -3.62 6.98 1.56
C ILE A 33 -3.36 7.83 0.31
N ARG A 34 -2.08 8.03 -0.01
CA ARG A 34 -1.61 8.73 -1.22
C ARG A 34 -0.68 7.87 -2.09
N HIS A 35 -0.02 6.89 -1.49
CA HIS A 35 0.90 5.98 -2.17
C HIS A 35 0.79 4.59 -1.56
N VAL A 36 0.77 3.57 -2.41
CA VAL A 36 0.97 2.18 -2.05
C VAL A 36 2.05 1.64 -2.96
N GLY A 37 3.07 1.02 -2.38
CA GLY A 37 4.20 0.48 -3.12
C GLY A 37 4.62 -0.89 -2.62
N ILE A 38 5.24 -1.67 -3.50
CA ILE A 38 5.98 -2.88 -3.18
C ILE A 38 7.37 -2.72 -3.78
N TYR A 39 8.41 -2.99 -2.99
CA TYR A 39 9.79 -2.82 -3.42
C TYR A 39 10.69 -3.98 -2.97
N GLU A 40 11.79 -4.12 -3.71
CA GLU A 40 12.91 -4.96 -3.28
C GLU A 40 13.77 -4.19 -2.28
N GLN A 41 14.17 -4.86 -1.20
CA GLN A 41 15.12 -4.27 -0.26
C GLN A 41 16.50 -4.15 -0.91
N GLY A 42 16.86 -2.93 -1.31
CA GLY A 42 18.20 -2.59 -1.78
C GLY A 42 19.11 -2.13 -0.63
N ALA A 43 20.41 -2.42 -0.72
CA ALA A 43 21.39 -2.04 0.29
C ALA A 43 21.54 -0.51 0.49
N ASP A 44 21.12 0.31 -0.49
CA ASP A 44 21.42 1.76 -0.53
C ASP A 44 20.20 2.70 -0.45
N ARG A 45 19.14 2.32 0.28
CA ARG A 45 17.96 3.19 0.60
C ARG A 45 17.22 3.80 -0.61
N ARG A 46 17.55 3.44 -1.85
CA ARG A 46 16.74 3.71 -3.04
C ARG A 46 15.84 2.50 -3.26
N ALA A 47 14.60 2.59 -2.82
CA ALA A 47 13.61 1.54 -3.01
C ALA A 47 13.39 1.33 -4.52
N ASN A 48 13.79 0.15 -5.03
CA ASN A 48 13.44 -0.26 -6.37
C ASN A 48 12.02 -0.83 -6.32
N TYR A 49 11.03 0.04 -6.52
CA TYR A 49 9.64 -0.40 -6.58
C TYR A 49 9.45 -1.41 -7.71
N VAL A 50 8.93 -2.56 -7.34
CA VAL A 50 8.48 -3.59 -8.27
C VAL A 50 6.99 -3.46 -8.56
N TRP A 51 6.28 -2.60 -7.81
CA TRP A 51 4.94 -2.14 -8.11
C TRP A 51 4.63 -0.90 -7.29
N SER A 52 3.90 0.08 -7.83
CA SER A 52 3.33 1.14 -7.00
C SER A 52 2.22 1.90 -7.71
N ILE A 53 1.27 2.37 -6.91
CA ILE A 53 0.20 3.26 -7.32
C ILE A 53 0.22 4.53 -6.47
N ARG A 54 -0.14 5.65 -7.09
CA ARG A 54 -0.18 6.96 -6.45
C ARG A 54 -1.46 7.71 -6.80
N LEU A 55 -1.89 8.56 -5.86
CA LEU A 55 -2.89 9.58 -6.09
C LEU A 55 -2.24 10.97 -6.03
N ASP A 56 -2.34 11.73 -7.13
CA ASP A 56 -1.70 13.05 -7.28
C ASP A 56 -2.52 14.23 -6.75
N ARG A 57 -3.73 13.99 -6.22
CA ARG A 57 -4.61 15.06 -5.72
C ARG A 57 -4.36 15.36 -4.25
N ASP A 58 -4.48 16.63 -3.86
CA ASP A 58 -4.66 17.07 -2.48
C ASP A 58 -6.03 16.64 -1.97
N ALA A 59 -6.23 15.34 -1.84
CA ALA A 59 -7.51 14.77 -1.48
C ALA A 59 -7.59 14.60 0.03
N GLN A 60 -8.65 15.19 0.59
CA GLN A 60 -9.28 14.68 1.80
C GLN A 60 -9.38 13.15 1.68
N CYS A 61 -8.75 12.46 2.63
CA CYS A 61 -8.75 11.01 2.87
C CYS A 61 -9.43 10.16 1.80
N VAL A 62 -8.70 9.82 0.73
CA VAL A 62 -9.23 8.91 -0.28
C VAL A 62 -9.44 7.54 0.33
N GLY A 63 -10.68 7.07 0.21
CA GLY A 63 -11.30 5.87 0.77
C GLY A 63 -10.64 4.53 0.50
N LEU A 64 -9.32 4.38 0.55
CA LEU A 64 -8.66 3.13 0.17
C LEU A 64 -8.49 2.22 1.39
N ALA A 65 -9.50 1.39 1.69
CA ALA A 65 -9.42 0.41 2.78
C ALA A 65 -8.64 -0.86 2.42
N ALA A 66 -8.52 -1.17 1.12
CA ALA A 66 -7.72 -2.28 0.61
C ALA A 66 -7.40 -2.08 -0.87
N VAL A 67 -6.38 -2.76 -1.37
CA VAL A 67 -6.07 -2.86 -2.79
C VAL A 67 -5.57 -4.26 -3.14
N GLU A 68 -5.99 -4.76 -4.30
CA GLU A 68 -5.42 -5.96 -4.90
C GLU A 68 -4.14 -5.60 -5.64
N VAL A 69 -3.05 -6.34 -5.39
CA VAL A 69 -1.75 -6.06 -6.00
C VAL A 69 -1.82 -6.24 -7.52
N GLY A 70 -1.36 -5.24 -8.26
CA GLY A 70 -1.42 -5.21 -9.73
C GLY A 70 -2.71 -4.58 -10.29
N VAL A 71 -3.67 -4.23 -9.43
CA VAL A 71 -4.89 -3.51 -9.84
C VAL A 71 -4.78 -2.05 -9.47
N VAL A 72 -5.09 -1.16 -10.41
CA VAL A 72 -5.10 0.29 -10.20
C VAL A 72 -6.53 0.73 -9.91
N PRO A 73 -6.85 1.19 -8.68
CA PRO A 73 -8.18 1.68 -8.36
C PRO A 73 -8.56 2.91 -9.19
N MET A 74 -9.86 3.13 -9.38
CA MET A 74 -10.35 4.31 -10.10
C MET A 74 -9.82 5.61 -9.48
N GLY A 75 -9.27 6.49 -10.33
CA GLY A 75 -8.70 7.77 -9.91
C GLY A 75 -7.26 7.71 -9.41
N TRP A 76 -6.67 6.51 -9.29
CA TRP A 76 -5.24 6.32 -9.01
C TRP A 76 -4.45 6.18 -10.31
N ARG A 77 -3.14 6.38 -10.22
CA ARG A 77 -2.19 6.18 -11.33
C ARG A 77 -1.15 5.15 -10.92
N GLU A 78 -0.89 4.19 -11.80
CA GLU A 78 0.28 3.31 -11.66
C GLU A 78 1.56 4.09 -11.95
N VAL A 79 2.52 4.01 -11.03
CA VAL A 79 3.84 4.64 -11.16
C VAL A 79 4.89 3.62 -11.56
N HIS A 80 4.81 2.41 -11.00
CA HIS A 80 5.66 1.28 -11.37
C HIS A 80 4.77 0.06 -11.64
N PRO A 81 4.85 -0.56 -12.83
CA PRO A 81 4.05 -1.73 -13.17
C PRO A 81 4.49 -2.96 -12.38
N LEU A 82 3.57 -3.89 -12.16
CA LEU A 82 3.81 -5.07 -11.33
C LEU A 82 4.87 -6.00 -11.96
N LYS A 83 5.97 -6.20 -11.24
CA LYS A 83 7.07 -7.10 -11.62
C LYS A 83 7.59 -7.88 -10.41
N VAL A 84 6.80 -8.82 -9.92
CA VAL A 84 7.14 -9.71 -8.80
C VAL A 84 7.46 -11.13 -9.27
N MET A 85 8.23 -11.87 -8.48
CA MET A 85 8.53 -13.29 -8.69
C MET A 85 7.83 -14.15 -7.62
N PRO A 86 7.19 -15.26 -8.02
CA PRO A 86 6.63 -16.22 -7.07
C PRO A 86 7.71 -16.78 -6.13
N GLY A 87 7.33 -17.05 -4.88
CA GLY A 87 8.18 -17.52 -3.78
C GLY A 87 9.07 -16.43 -3.15
N LYS A 88 9.11 -15.21 -3.71
CA LYS A 88 10.00 -14.14 -3.21
C LYS A 88 9.27 -13.19 -2.27
N THR A 89 9.95 -12.82 -1.19
CA THR A 89 9.47 -11.80 -0.24
C THR A 89 9.92 -10.41 -0.66
N TYR A 90 8.97 -9.48 -0.60
CA TYR A 90 9.13 -8.06 -0.87
C TYR A 90 8.61 -7.25 0.32
N PHE A 91 8.85 -5.94 0.30
CA PHE A 91 8.30 -5.03 1.30
C PHE A 91 7.18 -4.21 0.68
N ALA A 92 6.01 -4.26 1.31
CA ALA A 92 4.90 -3.39 1.00
C ALA A 92 4.95 -2.17 1.91
N GLU A 93 4.79 -0.99 1.33
CA GLU A 93 4.71 0.28 2.04
C GLU A 93 3.46 1.06 1.64
N VAL A 94 3.00 1.88 2.57
CA VAL A 94 1.85 2.76 2.37
C VAL A 94 2.18 4.11 2.97
N HIS A 95 1.99 5.17 2.18
CA HIS A 95 2.16 6.55 2.64
C HIS A 95 0.85 7.34 2.51
N GLY A 96 0.63 8.24 3.46
CA GLY A 96 -0.59 9.03 3.58
C GLY A 96 -0.52 10.03 4.73
N ILE A 97 -1.63 10.21 5.46
CA ILE A 97 -1.58 10.80 6.82
C ILE A 97 -1.01 9.73 7.76
N GLY A 98 0.31 9.58 7.72
CA GLY A 98 1.06 8.50 8.36
C GLY A 98 1.72 7.56 7.35
N TRP A 99 2.41 6.56 7.88
CA TRP A 99 3.13 5.55 7.12
C TRP A 99 2.95 4.18 7.78
N GLY A 100 3.12 3.13 6.99
CA GLY A 100 3.17 1.74 7.40
C GLY A 100 3.98 0.93 6.41
N GLU A 101 4.59 -0.14 6.90
CA GLU A 101 5.29 -1.13 6.08
C GLU A 101 4.99 -2.55 6.59
N THR A 102 5.10 -3.53 5.70
CA THR A 102 5.06 -4.95 6.06
C THR A 102 5.75 -5.78 4.99
N SER A 103 6.04 -7.04 5.29
CA SER A 103 6.56 -7.99 4.31
C SER A 103 5.42 -8.70 3.60
N VAL A 104 5.61 -8.98 2.31
CA VAL A 104 4.66 -9.72 1.47
C VAL A 104 5.42 -10.74 0.64
N THR A 105 4.98 -11.99 0.68
CA THR A 105 5.52 -13.08 -0.15
C THR A 105 4.51 -13.39 -1.25
N PHE A 106 4.97 -13.38 -2.48
CA PHE A 106 4.21 -13.79 -3.67
C PHE A 106 4.51 -15.23 -4.04
#